data_AF-A0A958IXN6-F1
#
_entry.id   AF-A0A958IXN6-F1
#
_cell.length_a   1.000
_cell.length_b   1.000
_cell.length_c   1.000
_cell.angle_alpha   90.00
_cell.angle_beta   90.00
_cell.angle_gamma   90.00
#
_symmetry.space_group_name_H-M   'P 1'
#
loop_
_entity.id
_entity.type
_entity.pdbx_description
1 polymer ?
#
loop_
_entity_poly.entity_id
_entity_poly.type
_entity_poly.pdbx_seq_one_letter_code
_entity_poly.pdbx_strand_id
1 'polypeptide(L)'
;MLESISLLANSINVFNEKCVKGLRADKERNNEMIEKSLAMCTSLVPHIGYDDSAAIAKEAFKSGKTVRQVASEKGVLDKEKLD
;
A
#
# COMPACT_ATOMS: atom_id res chain seq x y z
N MET A 1 -20.29 20.00 -30.88
CA MET A 1 -19.09 19.12 -30.82
C MET A 1 -17.79 19.90 -30.64
N LEU A 2 -17.54 20.98 -31.40
CA LEU A 2 -16.32 21.78 -31.23
C LEU A 2 -16.22 22.44 -29.84
N GLU A 3 -17.32 22.92 -29.27
CA GLU A 3 -17.33 23.51 -27.93
C GLU A 3 -16.92 22.51 -26.84
N SER A 4 -17.43 21.27 -26.90
CA SER A 4 -17.06 20.22 -25.94
C SER A 4 -15.57 19.86 -26.02
N ILE A 5 -15.02 19.83 -27.23
CA ILE A 5 -13.59 19.58 -27.46
C ILE A 5 -12.75 20.72 -26.87
N SER A 6 -13.11 21.97 -27.17
CA SER A 6 -12.42 23.14 -26.64
C SER A 6 -12.49 23.22 -25.12
N LEU A 7 -13.65 22.90 -24.55
CA LEU A 7 -13.85 22.88 -23.10
C LEU A 7 -12.95 21.83 -22.46
N LEU A 8 -12.96 20.59 -22.96
CA LEU A 8 -12.12 19.51 -22.43
C LEU A 8 -10.63 19.85 -22.53
N ALA A 9 -10.18 20.37 -23.68
CA ALA A 9 -8.78 20.75 -23.87
C ALA A 9 -8.35 21.82 -22.85
N ASN A 10 -9.17 22.85 -22.66
CA ASN A 10 -8.88 23.90 -21.68
C ASN A 10 -8.90 23.37 -20.24
N SER A 11 -9.86 22.51 -19.90
CA SER A 11 -9.95 21.89 -18.58
C SER A 11 -8.74 21.01 -18.27
N ILE A 12 -8.25 20.22 -19.24
CA ILE A 12 -7.05 19.41 -19.07
C ILE A 12 -5.82 20.29 -18.84
N ASN A 13 -5.67 21.37 -19.61
CA ASN A 13 -4.55 22.30 -19.42
C ASN A 13 -4.58 22.92 -18.02
N VAL A 14 -5.74 23.39 -17.57
CA VAL A 14 -5.89 23.97 -16.22
C VAL A 14 -5.63 22.93 -15.13
N PHE A 15 -6.12 21.69 -15.29
CA PHE A 15 -5.90 20.61 -14.33
C PHE A 15 -4.42 20.22 -14.24
N ASN A 16 -3.72 20.17 -15.38
CA ASN A 16 -2.29 19.88 -15.40
C ASN A 16 -1.49 20.95 -14.64
N GLU A 17 -1.74 22.23 -14.94
CA GLU A 17 -1.01 23.34 -14.33
C GLU A 17 -1.34 23.53 -12.85
N LYS A 18 -2.61 23.42 -12.48
CA LYS A 18 -3.08 23.75 -11.11
C LYS A 18 -3.15 22.57 -10.15
N CYS A 19 -3.04 21.33 -10.64
CA CYS A 19 -3.11 20.13 -9.81
C CYS A 19 -1.94 19.19 -10.07
N VAL A 20 -1.80 18.66 -11.30
CA VAL A 20 -0.89 17.55 -11.58
C VAL A 20 0.58 17.93 -11.37
N LYS A 21 1.05 19.08 -11.89
CA LYS A 21 2.45 19.52 -11.74
C LYS A 21 2.88 19.67 -10.27
N GLY A 22 1.95 20.09 -9.41
CA GLY A 22 2.18 20.30 -7.98
C GLY A 22 2.00 19.05 -7.13
N LEU A 23 1.48 17.95 -7.69
CA LEU A 23 1.15 16.76 -6.92
C LEU A 23 2.41 16.16 -6.27
N ARG A 24 2.33 15.84 -4.98
CA ARG A 24 3.38 15.17 -4.22
C ARG A 24 2.78 14.02 -3.44
N ALA A 25 3.52 12.92 -3.37
CA ALA A 25 3.15 11.79 -2.54
C ALA A 25 3.38 12.16 -1.07
N ASP A 26 2.36 11.92 -0.25
CA ASP A 26 2.49 11.88 1.19
C ASP A 26 3.11 10.53 1.58
N LYS A 27 4.45 10.51 1.66
CA LYS A 27 5.21 9.29 1.91
C LYS A 27 4.90 8.70 3.28
N GLU A 28 4.70 9.55 4.28
CA GLU A 28 4.43 9.12 5.66
C GLU A 28 3.09 8.38 5.71
N ARG A 29 2.03 9.00 5.18
CA ARG A 29 0.72 8.37 5.11
C ARG A 29 0.72 7.09 4.27
N ASN A 30 1.43 7.08 3.15
CA ASN A 30 1.54 5.88 2.31
C ASN A 30 2.22 4.73 3.05
N ASN A 31 3.31 4.99 3.76
CA ASN A 31 4.01 3.98 4.55
C ASN A 31 3.12 3.45 5.67
N GLU A 32 2.40 4.32 6.38
CA GLU A 32 1.43 3.88 7.39
C GLU A 32 0.34 2.97 6.81
N MET A 33 -0.19 3.31 5.63
CA MET A 33 -1.22 2.50 4.98
C MET A 33 -0.71 1.13 4.58
N ILE A 34 0.53 1.05 4.09
CA ILE A 34 1.18 -0.23 3.75
C ILE A 34 1.40 -1.05 5.01
N GLU A 35 1.93 -0.48 6.08
CA GLU A 35 2.17 -1.19 7.34
C GLU A 35 0.89 -1.76 7.96
N LYS A 36 -0.23 -1.05 7.80
CA LYS A 36 -1.55 -1.50 8.27
C LYS A 36 -2.23 -2.49 7.29
N SER A 37 -1.70 -2.67 6.09
CA SER A 37 -2.30 -3.51 5.07
C SER A 37 -2.07 -4.99 5.33
N LEU A 38 -3.14 -5.76 5.42
CA LEU A 38 -3.06 -7.22 5.49
C LEU A 38 -2.47 -7.84 4.22
N ALA A 39 -2.55 -7.13 3.08
CA ALA A 39 -1.96 -7.61 1.83
C ALA A 39 -0.45 -7.79 1.91
N MET A 40 0.22 -7.16 2.90
CA MET A 40 1.63 -7.39 3.20
C MET A 40 1.96 -8.85 3.49
N CYS A 41 1.00 -9.69 3.89
CA CYS A 41 1.29 -11.11 4.09
C CYS A 41 1.70 -11.82 2.79
N THR A 42 1.26 -11.34 1.63
CA THR A 42 1.52 -11.99 0.34
C THR A 42 3.00 -12.05 0.00
N SER A 43 3.81 -11.07 0.45
CA SER A 43 5.26 -11.11 0.30
C SER A 43 5.93 -12.21 1.12
N LEU A 44 5.24 -12.73 2.16
CA LEU A 44 5.75 -13.83 2.99
C LEU A 44 5.56 -15.19 2.32
N VAL A 45 4.63 -15.34 1.37
CA VAL A 45 4.27 -16.62 0.76
C VAL A 45 5.48 -17.38 0.17
N PRO A 46 6.42 -16.74 -0.56
CA PRO A 46 7.62 -17.43 -1.06
C PRO A 46 8.57 -17.94 0.04
N HIS A 47 8.48 -17.40 1.24
CA HIS A 47 9.38 -17.72 2.36
C HIS A 47 8.80 -18.75 3.31
N ILE A 48 7.48 -18.70 3.54
CA ILE A 48 6.82 -19.46 4.60
C ILE A 48 5.62 -20.27 4.08
N GLY A 49 5.29 -20.15 2.80
CA GLY A 49 4.13 -20.79 2.20
C GLY A 49 2.82 -20.01 2.39
N TYR A 50 1.80 -20.44 1.66
CA TYR A 50 0.50 -19.76 1.63
C TYR A 50 -0.25 -19.86 2.96
N ASP A 51 -0.33 -21.06 3.54
CA ASP A 51 -1.12 -21.32 4.75
C ASP A 51 -0.60 -20.53 5.95
N ASP A 52 0.72 -20.51 6.16
CA ASP A 52 1.34 -19.77 7.26
C ASP A 52 1.22 -18.26 7.07
N SER A 53 1.38 -17.76 5.83
CA SER A 53 1.15 -16.35 5.50
C SER A 53 -0.30 -15.93 5.75
N ALA A 54 -1.27 -16.74 5.35
CA ALA A 54 -2.69 -16.49 5.60
C ALA A 54 -3.01 -16.53 7.11
N ALA A 55 -2.38 -17.42 7.86
CA ALA A 55 -2.52 -17.48 9.32
C ALA A 55 -2.00 -16.21 10.00
N ILE A 56 -0.85 -15.68 9.57
CA ILE A 56 -0.31 -14.39 10.06
C ILE A 56 -1.27 -13.25 9.76
N ALA A 57 -1.82 -13.15 8.55
CA ALA A 57 -2.78 -12.10 8.19
C ALA A 57 -4.04 -12.16 9.07
N LYS A 58 -4.57 -13.37 9.29
CA LYS A 58 -5.75 -13.59 10.13
C LYS A 58 -5.51 -13.21 11.58
N GLU A 59 -4.30 -13.46 12.09
CA GLU A 59 -3.91 -13.09 13.44
C GLU A 59 -3.67 -11.59 13.60
N ALA A 60 -2.99 -10.96 12.64
CA ALA A 60 -2.83 -9.51 12.58
C ALA A 60 -4.19 -8.80 12.62
N PHE A 61 -5.15 -9.27 11.82
CA PHE A 61 -6.52 -8.74 11.83
C PHE A 61 -7.22 -8.90 13.18
N LYS A 62 -7.14 -10.09 13.80
CA LYS A 62 -7.80 -10.37 15.09
C LYS A 62 -7.17 -9.60 16.26
N SER A 63 -5.86 -9.44 16.25
CA SER A 63 -5.10 -8.79 17.34
C SER A 63 -5.00 -7.28 17.20
N GLY A 64 -5.37 -6.72 16.03
CA GLY A 64 -5.18 -5.31 15.71
C GLY A 64 -3.71 -4.92 15.49
N LYS A 65 -2.82 -5.91 15.35
CA LYS A 65 -1.39 -5.72 15.08
C LYS A 65 -1.13 -5.67 13.57
N THR A 66 0.05 -5.20 13.18
CA THR A 66 0.48 -5.28 11.77
C THR A 66 0.96 -6.68 11.41
N VAL A 67 0.94 -7.01 10.12
CA VAL A 67 1.51 -8.28 9.60
C VAL A 67 2.98 -8.41 10.02
N ARG A 68 3.75 -7.32 9.94
CA ARG A 68 5.16 -7.26 10.33
C ARG A 68 5.37 -7.59 11.80
N GLN A 69 4.53 -7.06 12.70
CA GLN A 69 4.59 -7.34 14.13
C GLN A 69 4.35 -8.83 14.40
N VAL A 70 3.28 -9.40 13.85
CA VAL A 70 2.96 -10.83 14.04
C VAL A 70 4.03 -11.74 13.44
N ALA A 71 4.55 -11.41 12.25
CA ALA A 71 5.64 -12.17 11.62
C ALA A 71 6.94 -12.11 12.46
N SER A 72 7.25 -10.96 13.07
CA SER A 72 8.39 -10.81 13.96
C SER A 72 8.22 -11.60 15.27
N GLU A 73 7.02 -11.57 15.87
CA GLU A 73 6.70 -12.32 17.09
C GLU A 73 6.80 -13.82 16.90
N LYS A 74 6.47 -14.32 15.70
CA LYS A 74 6.59 -15.73 15.34
C LYS A 74 7.98 -16.15 14.85
N GLY A 75 8.91 -15.19 14.72
CA GLY A 75 10.28 -15.45 14.28
C GLY A 75 10.38 -16.01 12.86
N VAL A 76 9.44 -15.66 11.98
CA VAL A 76 9.33 -16.33 10.66
C VAL A 76 10.32 -15.78 9.64
N LEU A 77 10.82 -14.55 9.84
CA LEU A 77 11.84 -13.90 9.01
C LEU A 77 12.68 -12.93 9.87
N ASP A 78 13.96 -12.77 9.51
CA ASP A 78 14.82 -11.72 10.07
C ASP A 78 14.29 -10.33 9.71
N LYS A 79 14.47 -9.35 10.60
CA LYS A 79 14.01 -7.97 10.42
C LYS A 79 14.42 -7.37 9.07
N GLU A 80 15.63 -7.67 8.61
CA GLU A 80 16.18 -7.16 7.34
C GLU A 80 15.47 -7.71 6.09
N LYS A 81 14.75 -8.83 6.21
CA LYS A 81 13.96 -9.42 5.12
C LYS A 81 12.48 -9.04 5.16
N LEU A 82 12.04 -8.37 6.23
CA LEU A 82 10.70 -7.83 6.40
C LEU A 82 10.59 -6.35 5.98
N ASP A 83 11.73 -5.71 5.68
CA ASP A 83 11.86 -4.38 5.07
C ASP A 83 11.79 -4.44 3.54
#